data_AF-A0A1G8C9Y2-F1
#
_entry.id   AF-A0A1G8C9Y2-F1
#
_cell.length_a   1.000
_cell.length_b   1.000
_cell.length_c   1.000
_cell.angle_alpha   90.00
_cell.angle_beta   90.00
_cell.angle_gamma   90.00
#
_symmetry.space_group_name_H-M   'P 1'
#
loop_
_entity.id
_entity.type
_entity.pdbx_description
1 polymer ?
#
loop_
_entity_poly.entity_id
_entity_poly.type
_entity_poly.pdbx_seq_one_letter_code
_entity_poly.pdbx_strand_id
1 'polypeptide(L)'
;MSKFPALGARLTRERVSRGWSQRQLAKKVSEVAAEMGVSMPERTSLVKSIGNWEHGRYRPRDPYPMLLSHAFCIDHDVLFGDPLMPSLRSPADILAAIMPEGDPLAPLGARSGRRIGPSTVSDLAARVHGLRLADDLLGGDDLIDTAFRELGAAVRLYREAAHAEEVGRALLTVIGEGAQIAGWIASDAGRHEEAARTYKLGISAAREAGDQTLESNLLGSLAYQIANTGDTGEAAALALVALEVMGSHSPGRARALAWDRLAWAHARCGDAQGAMRALGEANVALAGDRDEESPPYLYWVEAGELQVMEARVYTELHRPLRAVPLLTTVLARYDATHARELALYLSWLVVALADANEPEEAARTAARMLDLSADLASERTTQRARVMLGRLKSYRDVLEVRDLFSRYPLTA
;
A
#
# COMPACT_ATOMS: atom_id res chain seq x y z
N MET A 1 -23.69 11.49 -21.05
CA MET A 1 -22.39 10.97 -20.53
C MET A 1 -21.94 11.89 -19.41
N SER A 2 -21.40 11.32 -18.32
CA SER A 2 -20.85 12.10 -17.20
C SER A 2 -19.63 12.89 -17.68
N LYS A 3 -19.58 14.19 -17.42
CA LYS A 3 -18.47 15.06 -17.85
C LYS A 3 -17.34 15.10 -16.82
N PHE A 4 -17.66 14.82 -15.55
CA PHE A 4 -16.72 14.86 -14.42
C PHE A 4 -16.92 13.64 -13.50
N PRO A 5 -16.75 12.40 -14.02
CA PRO A 5 -17.12 11.19 -13.28
C PRO A 5 -16.32 11.02 -11.97
N ALA A 6 -15.05 11.38 -11.96
CA ALA A 6 -14.18 11.21 -10.80
C ALA A 6 -14.52 12.19 -9.66
N LEU A 7 -14.77 13.46 -9.98
CA LEU A 7 -15.25 14.45 -8.99
C LEU A 7 -16.60 14.04 -8.40
N GLY A 8 -17.54 13.59 -9.24
CA GLY A 8 -18.85 13.15 -8.78
C GLY A 8 -18.78 11.95 -7.83
N ALA A 9 -17.93 10.96 -8.15
CA ALA A 9 -17.67 9.82 -7.28
C ALA A 9 -17.03 10.23 -5.95
N ARG A 10 -16.10 11.20 -5.95
CA ARG A 10 -15.47 11.72 -4.72
C ARG A 10 -16.50 12.40 -3.82
N LEU A 11 -17.29 13.34 -4.34
CA LEU A 11 -18.35 14.00 -3.58
C LEU A 11 -19.36 12.98 -3.00
N THR A 12 -19.69 11.95 -3.78
CA THR A 12 -20.57 10.86 -3.32
C THR A 12 -19.94 10.08 -2.17
N ARG A 13 -18.65 9.73 -2.28
CA ARG A 13 -17.89 8.99 -1.26
C ARG A 13 -17.79 9.77 0.05
N GLU A 14 -17.44 11.05 -0.01
CA GLU A 14 -17.33 11.91 1.17
C GLU A 14 -18.66 12.10 1.89
N ARG A 15 -19.75 12.19 1.11
CA ARG A 15 -21.09 12.23 1.69
C ARG A 15 -21.49 10.89 2.33
N VAL A 16 -21.28 9.77 1.65
CA VAL A 16 -21.72 8.45 2.13
C VAL A 16 -20.90 7.98 3.33
N SER A 17 -19.59 8.22 3.36
CA SER A 17 -18.72 7.87 4.51
C SER A 17 -19.15 8.53 5.82
N ARG A 18 -19.76 9.72 5.74
CA ARG A 18 -20.32 10.45 6.90
C ARG A 18 -21.77 10.06 7.22
N GLY A 19 -22.34 9.08 6.50
CA GLY A 19 -23.73 8.66 6.67
C GLY A 19 -24.74 9.72 6.23
N TRP A 20 -24.35 10.66 5.38
CA TRP A 20 -25.23 11.78 4.98
C TRP A 20 -26.06 11.42 3.74
N SER A 21 -27.33 11.75 3.77
CA SER A 21 -28.17 11.91 2.57
C SER A 21 -27.83 13.21 1.84
N GLN A 22 -28.20 13.33 0.56
CA GLN A 22 -28.04 14.58 -0.19
C GLN A 22 -28.77 15.75 0.48
N ARG A 23 -29.88 15.48 1.19
CA ARG A 23 -30.61 16.49 2.00
C ARG A 23 -29.82 16.94 3.22
N GLN A 24 -29.09 16.04 3.87
CA GLN A 24 -28.22 16.37 5.00
C GLN A 24 -27.01 17.18 4.53
N LEU A 25 -26.39 16.82 3.40
CA LEU A 25 -25.33 17.63 2.80
C LEU A 25 -25.84 19.03 2.43
N ALA A 26 -27.01 19.12 1.79
CA ALA A 26 -27.63 20.42 1.49
C ALA A 26 -27.86 21.26 2.76
N LYS A 27 -28.30 20.64 3.86
CA LYS A 27 -28.45 21.31 5.15
C LYS A 27 -27.10 21.84 5.67
N LYS A 28 -26.05 21.02 5.64
CA LYS A 28 -24.69 21.41 6.09
C LYS A 28 -24.11 22.56 5.27
N VAL A 29 -24.22 22.48 3.94
CA VAL A 29 -23.79 23.54 3.04
C VAL A 29 -24.55 24.84 3.31
N SER A 30 -25.86 24.79 3.60
CA SER A 30 -26.63 25.97 4.00
C SER A 30 -26.23 26.54 5.35
N GLU A 31 -25.86 25.71 6.33
CA GLU A 31 -25.36 26.15 7.65
C GLU A 31 -24.06 26.94 7.49
N VAL A 32 -23.08 26.36 6.77
CA VAL A 32 -21.80 27.04 6.45
C VAL A 32 -22.04 28.34 5.68
N ALA A 33 -22.94 28.33 4.69
CA ALA A 33 -23.24 29.53 3.93
C ALA A 33 -23.82 30.65 4.81
N ALA A 34 -24.68 30.32 5.77
CA ALA A 34 -25.23 31.29 6.72
C ALA A 34 -24.14 31.87 7.63
N GLU A 35 -23.21 31.05 8.11
CA GLU A 35 -22.05 31.49 8.91
C GLU A 35 -21.15 32.45 8.11
N MET A 36 -21.01 32.22 6.80
CA MET A 36 -20.19 33.04 5.90
C MET A 36 -20.94 34.20 5.25
N GLY A 37 -22.22 34.44 5.59
CA GLY A 37 -23.03 35.51 5.02
C GLY A 37 -23.37 35.34 3.53
N VAL A 38 -23.31 34.11 3.01
CA VAL A 38 -23.55 33.77 1.60
C VAL A 38 -25.03 33.41 1.39
N SER A 39 -25.69 34.10 0.46
CA SER A 39 -27.09 33.81 0.08
C SER A 39 -27.19 32.50 -0.70
N MET A 40 -28.16 31.66 -0.34
CA MET A 40 -28.33 30.32 -0.88
C MET A 40 -29.68 30.13 -1.57
N PRO A 41 -29.75 29.30 -2.63
CA PRO A 41 -31.02 28.91 -3.22
C PRO A 41 -31.82 28.02 -2.26
N GLU A 42 -33.10 27.82 -2.57
CA GLU A 42 -33.95 26.90 -1.82
C GLU A 42 -33.31 25.50 -1.70
N ARG A 43 -33.49 24.87 -0.54
CA ARG A 43 -32.87 23.58 -0.20
C ARG A 43 -33.19 22.48 -1.22
N THR A 44 -34.39 22.49 -1.81
CA THR A 44 -34.80 21.56 -2.88
C THR A 44 -33.95 21.72 -4.14
N SER A 45 -33.63 22.95 -4.53
CA SER A 45 -32.74 23.27 -5.67
C SER A 45 -31.29 22.87 -5.38
N LEU A 46 -30.83 23.10 -4.15
CA LEU A 46 -29.48 22.69 -3.73
C LEU A 46 -29.31 21.17 -3.74
N VAL A 47 -30.29 20.41 -3.25
CA VAL A 47 -30.28 18.94 -3.32
C VAL A 47 -30.19 18.45 -4.76
N LYS A 48 -30.95 19.06 -5.69
CA LYS A 48 -30.86 18.74 -7.11
C LYS A 48 -29.48 19.05 -7.69
N SER A 49 -28.88 20.17 -7.28
CA SER A 49 -27.54 20.57 -7.70
C SER A 49 -26.48 19.58 -7.21
N ILE A 50 -26.53 19.19 -5.93
CA ILE A 50 -25.70 18.14 -5.34
C ILE A 50 -25.84 16.84 -6.12
N GLY A 51 -27.07 16.42 -6.42
CA GLY A 51 -27.31 15.24 -7.26
C GLY A 51 -26.61 15.36 -8.62
N ASN A 52 -26.72 16.49 -9.29
CA ASN A 52 -26.04 16.67 -10.58
C ASN A 52 -24.51 16.66 -10.48
N TRP A 53 -23.94 17.18 -9.38
CA TRP A 53 -22.49 17.14 -9.13
C TRP A 53 -22.01 15.73 -8.83
N GLU A 54 -22.73 14.98 -7.99
CA GLU A 54 -22.41 13.59 -7.65
C GLU A 54 -22.50 12.65 -8.86
N HIS A 55 -23.42 12.89 -9.78
CA HIS A 55 -23.47 12.17 -11.06
C HIS A 55 -22.40 12.65 -12.07
N GLY A 56 -21.60 13.66 -11.73
CA GLY A 56 -20.58 14.25 -12.58
C GLY A 56 -21.13 14.97 -13.81
N ARG A 57 -22.39 15.40 -13.79
CA ARG A 57 -23.01 16.14 -14.92
C ARG A 57 -22.46 17.57 -15.02
N TYR A 58 -22.23 18.19 -13.87
CA TYR A 58 -21.69 19.55 -13.74
C TYR A 58 -20.67 19.60 -12.61
N ARG A 59 -19.74 20.57 -12.69
CA ARG A 59 -18.84 20.94 -11.59
C ARG A 59 -19.53 22.01 -10.72
N PRO A 60 -19.42 21.95 -9.37
CA PRO A 60 -19.87 23.04 -8.52
C PRO A 60 -19.12 24.32 -8.90
N ARG A 61 -19.86 25.42 -9.04
CA ARG A 61 -19.30 26.76 -9.30
C ARG A 61 -19.35 27.59 -8.03
N ASP A 62 -18.62 28.69 -7.97
CA ASP A 62 -18.67 29.57 -6.80
C ASP A 62 -20.10 29.97 -6.44
N PRO A 63 -20.44 29.98 -5.14
CA PRO A 63 -19.55 29.77 -3.97
C PRO A 63 -19.41 28.31 -3.51
N TYR A 64 -19.99 27.34 -4.23
CA TYR A 64 -20.16 25.96 -3.74
C TYR A 64 -18.88 25.17 -3.46
N PRO A 65 -17.76 25.30 -4.20
CA PRO A 65 -16.53 24.60 -3.87
C PRO A 65 -16.06 24.88 -2.44
N MET A 66 -15.94 26.15 -2.07
CA MET A 66 -15.57 26.58 -0.73
C MET A 66 -16.54 26.06 0.34
N LEU A 67 -17.85 26.18 0.10
CA LEU A 67 -18.86 25.74 1.05
C LEU A 67 -18.86 24.22 1.25
N LEU A 68 -18.61 23.45 0.19
CA LEU A 68 -18.50 22.00 0.25
C LEU A 68 -17.22 21.58 1.00
N SER A 69 -16.09 22.23 0.75
CA SER A 69 -14.84 22.01 1.49
C SER A 69 -15.01 22.23 2.98
N HIS A 70 -15.64 23.34 3.39
CA HIS A 70 -15.94 23.61 4.80
C HIS A 70 -16.95 22.59 5.36
N ALA A 71 -18.02 22.28 4.62
CA ALA A 71 -19.04 21.33 5.07
C ALA A 71 -18.47 19.91 5.28
N PHE A 72 -17.49 19.50 4.48
CA PHE A 72 -16.81 18.22 4.63
C PHE A 72 -15.59 18.25 5.56
N CYS A 73 -15.12 19.44 5.91
CA CYS A 73 -13.82 19.68 6.56
C CYS A 73 -12.66 19.06 5.76
N ILE A 74 -12.68 19.26 4.44
CA ILE A 74 -11.67 18.78 3.50
C ILE A 74 -11.12 19.99 2.75
N ASP A 75 -9.80 20.05 2.61
CA ASP A 75 -9.13 21.09 1.82
C ASP A 75 -9.68 21.17 0.39
N HIS A 76 -9.72 22.39 -0.17
CA HIS A 76 -10.27 22.63 -1.51
C HIS A 76 -9.57 21.79 -2.58
N ASP A 77 -8.25 21.69 -2.54
CA ASP A 77 -7.49 21.04 -3.58
C ASP A 77 -7.59 19.51 -3.48
N VAL A 78 -7.79 19.00 -2.26
CA VAL A 78 -8.11 17.58 -2.03
C VAL A 78 -9.51 17.25 -2.56
N LEU A 79 -10.50 18.11 -2.29
CA LEU A 79 -11.88 17.84 -2.66
C LEU A 79 -12.15 18.05 -4.17
N PHE A 80 -11.51 19.03 -4.80
CA PHE A 80 -11.79 19.45 -6.19
C PHE A 80 -10.62 19.24 -7.17
N GLY A 81 -9.46 18.80 -6.70
CA GLY A 81 -8.30 18.49 -7.54
C GLY A 81 -8.56 17.36 -8.53
N ASP A 82 -7.96 17.45 -9.72
CA ASP A 82 -8.06 16.43 -10.76
C ASP A 82 -7.27 15.17 -10.33
N PRO A 83 -7.92 14.00 -10.19
CA PRO A 83 -7.22 12.78 -9.75
C PRO A 83 -6.16 12.28 -10.73
N LEU A 84 -6.13 12.77 -11.98
CA LEU A 84 -5.09 12.40 -12.95
C LEU A 84 -3.75 13.10 -12.71
N MET A 85 -3.70 14.11 -11.86
CA MET A 85 -2.47 14.76 -11.41
C MET A 85 -2.73 15.33 -10.01
N PRO A 86 -2.32 14.67 -8.91
CA PRO A 86 -2.26 15.37 -7.64
C PRO A 86 -1.43 16.64 -7.88
N SER A 87 -1.99 17.79 -7.50
CA SER A 87 -1.29 19.07 -7.55
C SER A 87 0.11 18.86 -7.02
N LEU A 88 1.11 19.12 -7.87
CA LEU A 88 2.53 19.00 -7.62
C LEU A 88 2.91 19.73 -6.33
N ARG A 89 2.78 19.06 -5.19
CA ARG A 89 3.86 19.08 -4.21
C ARG A 89 5.01 18.43 -4.97
N SER A 90 6.11 19.15 -5.11
CA SER A 90 7.27 18.53 -5.74
C SER A 90 7.59 17.23 -4.98
N PRO A 91 8.18 16.24 -5.63
CA PRO A 91 8.71 15.03 -4.99
C PRO A 91 9.49 15.35 -3.71
N ALA A 92 10.25 16.45 -3.72
CA ALA A 92 10.95 16.98 -2.56
C ALA A 92 10.00 17.44 -1.43
N ASP A 93 8.88 18.08 -1.74
CA ASP A 93 7.87 18.51 -0.76
C ASP A 93 7.12 17.32 -0.13
N ILE A 94 6.79 16.28 -0.92
CA ILE A 94 6.19 15.04 -0.40
C ILE A 94 7.17 14.35 0.53
N LEU A 95 8.42 14.25 0.09
CA LEU A 95 9.49 13.63 0.85
C LEU A 95 9.73 14.38 2.17
N ALA A 96 9.82 15.71 2.13
CA ALA A 96 9.95 16.56 3.31
C ALA A 96 8.78 16.38 4.28
N ALA A 97 7.55 16.26 3.78
CA ALA A 97 6.36 16.09 4.61
C ALA A 97 6.31 14.74 5.34
N ILE A 98 6.94 13.69 4.80
CA ILE A 98 6.94 12.37 5.43
C ILE A 98 8.14 12.15 6.37
N MET A 99 9.22 12.92 6.25
CA MET A 99 10.39 12.76 7.13
C MET A 99 10.01 12.94 8.61
N PRO A 100 10.68 12.22 9.53
CA PRO A 100 10.45 12.41 10.97
C PRO A 100 10.84 13.82 11.40
N GLU A 101 10.19 14.33 12.44
CA GLU A 101 10.59 15.59 13.07
C GLU A 101 11.94 15.42 13.79
N GLY A 102 12.93 16.23 13.42
CA GLY A 102 14.30 16.13 13.92
C GLY A 102 15.12 15.03 13.23
N ASP A 103 16.35 14.81 13.70
CA ASP A 103 17.24 13.79 13.16
C ASP A 103 17.23 12.55 14.09
N PRO A 104 16.59 11.43 13.71
CA PRO A 104 16.53 10.23 14.53
C PRO A 104 17.88 9.52 14.66
N LEU A 105 18.84 9.84 13.79
CA LEU A 105 20.18 9.27 13.70
C LEU A 105 21.24 10.19 14.31
N ALA A 106 20.85 11.38 14.79
CA ALA A 106 21.74 12.34 15.43
C ALA A 106 22.54 11.69 16.58
N PRO A 107 23.86 11.93 16.66
CA PRO A 107 24.69 11.42 17.74
C PRO A 107 24.13 11.79 19.12
N LEU A 108 24.17 10.84 20.06
CA LEU A 108 23.91 11.16 21.47
C LEU A 108 25.15 11.87 22.03
N GLY A 109 24.94 12.95 22.80
CA GLY A 109 25.99 13.91 23.20
C GLY A 109 27.22 13.36 23.93
N ALA A 110 27.25 12.07 24.30
CA ALA A 110 28.42 11.37 24.78
C ALA A 110 28.62 10.06 24.00
N ARG A 111 29.64 9.99 23.13
CA ARG A 111 30.07 8.73 22.51
C ARG A 111 30.72 7.85 23.58
N SER A 112 30.36 6.57 23.65
CA SER A 112 30.80 5.65 24.72
C SER A 112 32.28 5.24 24.64
N GLY A 113 33.04 5.80 23.68
CA GLY A 113 34.44 5.42 23.41
C GLY A 113 34.60 4.06 22.69
N ARG A 114 33.52 3.27 22.56
CA ARG A 114 33.50 2.02 21.81
C ARG A 114 33.69 2.31 20.31
N ARG A 115 34.70 1.69 19.70
CA ARG A 115 34.91 1.73 18.24
C ARG A 115 34.29 0.50 17.58
N ILE A 116 33.62 0.72 16.45
CA ILE A 116 33.09 -0.37 15.62
C ILE A 116 33.84 -0.43 14.29
N GLY A 117 33.92 -1.64 13.73
CA GLY A 117 34.57 -1.92 12.47
C GLY A 117 33.70 -2.75 11.53
N PRO A 118 34.22 -3.10 10.34
CA PRO A 118 33.47 -3.77 9.29
C PRO A 118 32.84 -5.12 9.70
N SER A 119 33.47 -5.86 10.61
CA SER A 119 32.94 -7.14 11.11
C SER A 119 31.60 -6.97 11.84
N THR A 120 31.46 -5.92 12.65
CA THR A 120 30.22 -5.62 13.38
C THR A 120 29.08 -5.27 12.43
N VAL A 121 29.38 -4.55 11.35
CA VAL A 121 28.41 -4.25 10.29
C VAL A 121 27.98 -5.54 9.59
N SER A 122 28.94 -6.41 9.26
CA SER A 122 28.67 -7.71 8.62
C SER A 122 27.80 -8.62 9.51
N ASP A 123 28.07 -8.66 10.82
CA ASP A 123 27.26 -9.42 11.77
C ASP A 123 25.82 -8.91 11.87
N LEU A 124 25.63 -7.58 11.83
CA LEU A 124 24.30 -6.97 11.85
C LEU A 124 23.57 -7.23 10.53
N ALA A 125 24.25 -7.12 9.39
CA ALA A 125 23.68 -7.44 8.09
C ALA A 125 23.20 -8.90 8.03
N ALA A 126 24.01 -9.84 8.54
CA ALA A 126 23.62 -11.24 8.64
C ALA A 126 22.38 -11.46 9.53
N ARG A 127 22.25 -10.73 10.64
CA ARG A 127 21.05 -10.77 11.49
C ARG A 127 19.82 -10.22 10.78
N VAL A 128 19.94 -9.10 10.04
CA VAL A 128 18.85 -8.55 9.23
C VAL A 128 18.42 -9.54 8.14
N HIS A 129 19.36 -10.18 7.46
CA HIS A 129 19.04 -11.24 6.51
C HIS A 129 18.32 -12.43 7.18
N GLY A 130 18.79 -12.85 8.36
CA GLY A 130 18.14 -13.88 9.16
C GLY A 130 16.69 -13.56 9.54
N LEU A 131 16.37 -12.29 9.81
CA LEU A 131 14.98 -11.85 10.05
C LEU A 131 14.10 -12.06 8.82
N ARG A 132 14.62 -11.86 7.61
CA ARG A 132 13.84 -12.07 6.37
C ARG A 132 13.49 -13.54 6.18
N LEU A 133 14.49 -14.41 6.33
CA LEU A 133 14.28 -15.86 6.25
C LEU A 133 13.34 -16.37 7.36
N ALA A 134 13.36 -15.72 8.53
CA ALA A 134 12.43 -16.04 9.60
C ALA A 134 10.99 -15.59 9.29
N ASP A 135 10.80 -14.43 8.66
CA ASP A 135 9.49 -13.93 8.22
C ASP A 135 8.83 -14.84 7.17
N ASP A 136 9.63 -15.46 6.29
CA ASP A 136 9.14 -16.45 5.32
C ASP A 136 8.53 -17.70 6.01
N LEU A 137 8.93 -17.99 7.25
CA LEU A 137 8.53 -19.20 8.00
C LEU A 137 7.56 -18.92 9.16
N LEU A 138 7.62 -17.73 9.74
CA LEU A 138 6.90 -17.36 10.97
C LEU A 138 5.83 -16.31 10.69
N GLY A 139 4.79 -16.28 11.53
CA GLY A 139 3.84 -15.16 11.53
C GLY A 139 4.47 -13.89 12.09
N GLY A 140 4.05 -12.73 11.59
CA GLY A 140 4.63 -11.43 11.97
C GLY A 140 4.60 -11.11 13.48
N ASP A 141 3.62 -11.65 14.22
CA ASP A 141 3.49 -11.41 15.67
C ASP A 141 4.64 -12.02 16.50
N ASP A 142 5.23 -13.14 16.07
CA ASP A 142 6.33 -13.79 16.80
C ASP A 142 7.68 -13.11 16.55
N LEU A 143 7.79 -12.40 15.42
CA LEU A 143 9.06 -11.82 14.96
C LEU A 143 9.20 -10.34 15.30
N ILE A 144 8.08 -9.64 15.56
CA ILE A 144 8.06 -8.18 15.71
C ILE A 144 9.00 -7.68 16.82
N ASP A 145 8.92 -8.24 18.03
CA ASP A 145 9.75 -7.79 19.15
C ASP A 145 11.24 -8.01 18.90
N THR A 146 11.59 -9.08 18.19
CA THR A 146 12.97 -9.39 17.83
C THR A 146 13.48 -8.42 16.75
N ALA A 147 12.68 -8.17 15.71
CA ALA A 147 13.03 -7.25 14.63
C ALA A 147 13.26 -5.82 15.16
N PHE A 148 12.37 -5.31 16.01
CA PHE A 148 12.51 -3.98 16.60
C PHE A 148 13.68 -3.89 17.59
N ARG A 149 13.99 -4.97 18.32
CA ARG A 149 15.15 -5.02 19.21
C ARG A 149 16.46 -4.94 18.45
N GLU A 150 16.60 -5.70 17.36
CA GLU A 150 17.78 -5.69 16.49
C GLU A 150 17.95 -4.33 15.81
N LEU A 151 16.87 -3.78 15.25
CA LEU A 151 16.89 -2.43 14.66
C LEU A 151 17.28 -1.37 15.68
N GLY A 152 16.68 -1.38 16.87
CA GLY A 152 17.00 -0.46 17.95
C GLY A 152 18.45 -0.59 18.43
N ALA A 153 19.02 -1.80 18.42
CA ALA A 153 20.41 -2.02 18.75
C ALA A 153 21.36 -1.43 17.69
N ALA A 154 21.06 -1.62 16.40
CA ALA A 154 21.83 -1.04 15.30
C ALA A 154 21.80 0.50 15.34
N VAL A 155 20.62 1.10 15.57
CA VAL A 155 20.47 2.56 15.70
C VAL A 155 21.25 3.11 16.89
N ARG A 156 21.15 2.47 18.08
CA ARG A 156 21.96 2.89 19.23
C ARG A 156 23.46 2.79 18.94
N LEU A 157 23.88 1.72 18.27
CA LEU A 157 25.28 1.52 17.91
C LEU A 157 25.79 2.64 16.98
N TYR A 158 25.01 3.03 15.97
CA TYR A 158 25.34 4.15 15.09
C TYR A 158 25.49 5.46 15.87
N ARG A 159 24.55 5.74 16.79
CA ARG A 159 24.50 7.00 17.54
C ARG A 159 25.57 7.14 18.62
N GLU A 160 26.01 6.04 19.22
CA GLU A 160 26.86 6.04 20.41
C GLU A 160 28.32 5.64 20.16
N ALA A 161 28.58 4.85 19.10
CA ALA A 161 29.92 4.35 18.80
C ALA A 161 30.73 5.35 17.97
N ALA A 162 32.06 5.24 18.06
CA ALA A 162 32.96 5.87 17.11
C ALA A 162 33.17 4.93 15.91
N HIS A 163 33.00 5.43 14.70
CA HIS A 163 33.21 4.69 13.46
C HIS A 163 33.92 5.56 12.42
N ALA A 164 34.63 4.92 11.51
CA ALA A 164 35.05 5.58 10.27
C ALA A 164 33.82 5.93 9.43
N GLU A 165 33.96 6.87 8.49
CA GLU A 165 32.86 7.31 7.63
C GLU A 165 32.26 6.15 6.82
N GLU A 166 33.11 5.32 6.21
CA GLU A 166 32.68 4.16 5.41
C GLU A 166 31.94 3.11 6.24
N VAL A 167 32.40 2.89 7.49
CA VAL A 167 31.72 1.98 8.43
C VAL A 167 30.37 2.55 8.86
N GLY A 168 30.30 3.87 9.09
CA GLY A 168 29.04 4.56 9.39
C GLY A 168 28.04 4.44 8.25
N ARG A 169 28.48 4.68 7.01
CA ARG A 169 27.66 4.55 5.80
C ARG A 169 27.13 3.13 5.62
N ALA A 170 27.98 2.12 5.79
CA ALA A 170 27.56 0.72 5.71
C ALA A 170 26.59 0.34 6.85
N LEU A 171 26.78 0.88 8.07
CA LEU A 171 25.85 0.67 9.18
C LEU A 171 24.48 1.34 8.91
N LEU A 172 24.45 2.51 8.28
CA LEU A 172 23.21 3.16 7.85
C LEU A 172 22.45 2.34 6.81
N THR A 173 23.14 1.73 5.84
CA THR A 173 22.52 0.77 4.91
C THR A 173 21.88 -0.40 5.68
N VAL A 174 22.60 -0.99 6.64
CA VAL A 174 22.05 -2.08 7.48
C VAL A 174 20.86 -1.61 8.33
N ILE A 175 20.87 -0.39 8.86
CA ILE A 175 19.72 0.21 9.55
C ILE A 175 18.53 0.37 8.60
N GLY A 176 18.76 0.84 7.37
CA GLY A 176 17.73 0.98 6.35
C GLY A 176 17.11 -0.37 5.97
N GLU A 177 17.92 -1.40 5.77
CA GLU A 177 17.43 -2.76 5.50
C GLU A 177 16.67 -3.35 6.70
N GLY A 178 17.18 -3.15 7.92
CA GLY A 178 16.53 -3.56 9.16
C GLY A 178 15.19 -2.85 9.37
N ALA A 179 15.12 -1.56 9.06
CA ALA A 179 13.90 -0.77 9.10
C ALA A 179 12.88 -1.24 8.06
N GLN A 180 13.33 -1.64 6.88
CA GLN A 180 12.45 -2.18 5.85
C GLN A 180 11.77 -3.47 6.34
N ILE A 181 12.52 -4.44 6.87
CA ILE A 181 11.93 -5.71 7.33
C ILE A 181 11.09 -5.53 8.59
N ALA A 182 11.53 -4.74 9.56
CA ALA A 182 10.76 -4.45 10.77
C ALA A 182 9.45 -3.71 10.44
N GLY A 183 9.50 -2.77 9.50
CA GLY A 183 8.30 -2.10 8.99
C GLY A 183 7.34 -3.06 8.27
N TRP A 184 7.87 -4.00 7.50
CA TRP A 184 7.08 -5.02 6.81
C TRP A 184 6.33 -5.93 7.78
N ILE A 185 7.06 -6.49 8.76
CA ILE A 185 6.52 -7.32 9.83
C ILE A 185 5.43 -6.58 10.62
N ALA A 186 5.70 -5.33 11.02
CA ALA A 186 4.73 -4.49 11.73
C ALA A 186 3.48 -4.21 10.89
N SER A 187 3.63 -3.97 9.59
CA SER A 187 2.50 -3.75 8.68
C SER A 187 1.63 -5.00 8.56
N ASP A 188 2.25 -6.18 8.40
CA ASP A 188 1.56 -7.47 8.30
C ASP A 188 0.84 -7.85 9.62
N ALA A 189 1.38 -7.41 10.77
CA ALA A 189 0.76 -7.53 12.08
C ALA A 189 -0.31 -6.45 12.38
N GLY A 190 -0.64 -5.59 11.40
CA GLY A 190 -1.65 -4.54 11.57
C GLY A 190 -1.19 -3.30 12.36
N ARG A 191 0.08 -3.22 12.77
CA ARG A 191 0.67 -2.07 13.49
C ARG A 191 1.11 -0.97 12.52
N HIS A 192 0.18 -0.47 11.72
CA HIS A 192 0.48 0.40 10.57
C HIS A 192 1.18 1.72 10.93
N GLU A 193 0.87 2.33 12.08
CA GLU A 193 1.56 3.55 12.53
C GLU A 193 3.01 3.28 12.92
N GLU A 194 3.27 2.16 13.60
CA GLU A 194 4.61 1.74 13.99
C GLU A 194 5.45 1.39 12.75
N ALA A 195 4.85 0.67 11.80
CA ALA A 195 5.45 0.39 10.50
C ALA A 195 5.80 1.68 9.74
N ALA A 196 4.87 2.65 9.66
CA ALA A 196 5.12 3.92 8.97
C ALA A 196 6.28 4.71 9.59
N ARG A 197 6.36 4.81 10.92
CA ARG A 197 7.50 5.44 11.62
C ARG A 197 8.81 4.71 11.32
N THR A 198 8.77 3.39 11.25
CA THR A 198 9.94 2.54 10.99
C THR A 198 10.44 2.70 9.56
N TYR A 199 9.56 2.70 8.56
CA TYR A 199 9.94 3.00 7.19
C TYR A 199 10.56 4.39 7.06
N LYS A 200 10.00 5.41 7.72
CA LYS A 200 10.55 6.78 7.74
C LYS A 200 11.96 6.85 8.32
N LEU A 201 12.24 6.11 9.40
CA LEU A 201 13.60 5.95 9.93
C LEU A 201 14.53 5.33 8.89
N GLY A 202 14.09 4.26 8.21
CA GLY A 202 14.87 3.63 7.16
C GLY A 202 15.16 4.58 6.00
N ILE A 203 14.17 5.39 5.58
CA ILE A 203 14.32 6.38 4.50
C ILE A 203 15.40 7.40 4.88
N SER A 204 15.41 7.90 6.12
CA SER A 204 16.49 8.77 6.61
C SER A 204 17.86 8.08 6.52
N ALA A 205 17.95 6.82 6.96
CA ALA A 205 19.21 6.08 6.97
C ALA A 205 19.74 5.81 5.56
N ALA A 206 18.89 5.37 4.64
CA ALA A 206 19.26 5.12 3.25
C ALA A 206 19.71 6.40 2.54
N ARG A 207 19.02 7.52 2.79
CA ARG A 207 19.40 8.83 2.23
C ARG A 207 20.76 9.30 2.77
N GLU A 208 20.99 9.21 4.07
CA GLU A 208 22.27 9.58 4.69
C GLU A 208 23.41 8.64 4.23
N ALA A 209 23.09 7.38 3.93
CA ALA A 209 24.03 6.43 3.33
C ALA A 209 24.34 6.72 1.85
N GLY A 210 23.50 7.50 1.16
CA GLY A 210 23.53 7.68 -0.30
C GLY A 210 23.06 6.45 -1.08
N ASP A 211 22.30 5.55 -0.45
CA ASP A 211 21.76 4.33 -1.06
C ASP A 211 20.37 4.59 -1.66
N GLN A 212 20.37 5.05 -2.91
CA GLN A 212 19.17 5.41 -3.66
C GLN A 212 18.25 4.21 -3.93
N THR A 213 18.82 3.01 -4.12
CA THR A 213 18.05 1.80 -4.37
C THR A 213 17.27 1.40 -3.12
N LEU A 214 17.92 1.45 -1.96
CA LEU A 214 17.28 1.17 -0.67
C LEU A 214 16.26 2.26 -0.29
N GLU A 215 16.57 3.53 -0.52
CA GLU A 215 15.64 4.65 -0.29
C GLU A 215 14.35 4.45 -1.10
N SER A 216 14.47 4.12 -2.39
CA SER A 216 13.34 3.79 -3.26
C SER A 216 12.52 2.62 -2.72
N ASN A 217 13.18 1.52 -2.32
CA ASN A 217 12.50 0.34 -1.78
C ASN A 217 11.69 0.66 -0.51
N LEU A 218 12.24 1.46 0.39
CA LEU A 218 11.56 1.89 1.62
C LEU A 218 10.36 2.81 1.33
N LEU A 219 10.51 3.76 0.41
CA LEU A 219 9.41 4.61 -0.06
C LEU A 219 8.30 3.77 -0.71
N GLY A 220 8.66 2.81 -1.56
CA GLY A 220 7.74 1.88 -2.19
C GLY A 220 7.01 0.99 -1.17
N SER A 221 7.69 0.55 -0.11
CA SER A 221 7.11 -0.23 0.99
C SER A 221 6.09 0.59 1.79
N LEU A 222 6.41 1.85 2.10
CA LEU A 222 5.48 2.78 2.75
C LEU A 222 4.27 3.09 1.85
N ALA A 223 4.51 3.37 0.56
CA ALA A 223 3.44 3.60 -0.41
C ALA A 223 2.50 2.40 -0.51
N TYR A 224 3.06 1.19 -0.54
CA TYR A 224 2.28 -0.04 -0.56
C TYR A 224 1.39 -0.21 0.66
N GLN A 225 1.92 0.06 1.86
CA GLN A 225 1.11 0.05 3.08
C GLN A 225 -0.04 1.06 2.98
N ILE A 226 0.26 2.33 2.64
CA ILE A 226 -0.75 3.39 2.54
C ILE A 226 -1.82 3.03 1.49
N ALA A 227 -1.45 2.42 0.37
CA ALA A 227 -2.39 1.99 -0.66
C ALA A 227 -3.42 0.97 -0.13
N ASN A 228 -3.02 0.15 0.84
CA ASN A 228 -3.88 -0.88 1.44
C ASN A 228 -4.75 -0.34 2.58
N THR A 229 -4.27 0.64 3.35
CA THR A 229 -4.88 1.02 4.63
C THR A 229 -5.34 2.48 4.72
N GLY A 230 -4.92 3.35 3.80
CA GLY A 230 -5.08 4.80 3.89
C GLY A 230 -5.47 5.47 2.57
N ASP A 231 -4.95 6.68 2.35
CA ASP A 231 -5.24 7.47 1.16
C ASP A 231 -4.48 6.93 -0.06
N THR A 232 -5.22 6.38 -1.02
CA THR A 232 -4.63 5.75 -2.21
C THR A 232 -3.94 6.78 -3.12
N GLY A 233 -4.36 8.04 -3.11
CA GLY A 233 -3.74 9.12 -3.87
C GLY A 233 -2.38 9.50 -3.29
N GLU A 234 -2.27 9.59 -1.97
CA GLU A 234 -0.98 9.76 -1.27
C GLU A 234 -0.02 8.60 -1.58
N ALA A 235 -0.53 7.36 -1.57
CA ALA A 235 0.26 6.20 -1.94
C ALA A 235 0.82 6.28 -3.38
N ALA A 236 0.00 6.71 -4.35
CA ALA A 236 0.44 6.85 -5.73
C ALA A 236 1.50 7.94 -5.88
N ALA A 237 1.32 9.08 -5.19
CA ALA A 237 2.30 10.15 -5.15
C ALA A 237 3.63 9.67 -4.55
N LEU A 238 3.58 8.94 -3.44
CA LEU A 238 4.78 8.40 -2.79
C LEU A 238 5.50 7.33 -3.64
N ALA A 239 4.74 6.47 -4.34
CA ALA A 239 5.32 5.50 -5.26
C ALA A 239 6.01 6.16 -6.47
N LEU A 240 5.52 7.32 -6.93
CA LEU A 240 6.21 8.14 -7.93
C LEU A 240 7.54 8.67 -7.38
N VAL A 241 7.54 9.21 -6.14
CA VAL A 241 8.79 9.66 -5.48
C VAL A 241 9.80 8.50 -5.39
N ALA A 242 9.35 7.29 -5.06
CA ALA A 242 10.21 6.11 -5.03
C ALA A 242 10.91 5.86 -6.38
N LEU A 243 10.21 6.01 -7.51
CA LEU A 243 10.80 5.88 -8.84
C LEU A 243 11.76 7.00 -9.19
N GLU A 244 11.51 8.22 -8.73
CA GLU A 244 12.35 9.37 -9.03
C GLU A 244 13.67 9.39 -8.25
N VAL A 245 13.66 8.94 -6.99
CA VAL A 245 14.91 8.83 -6.21
C VAL A 245 15.78 7.67 -6.68
N MET A 246 15.21 6.73 -7.44
CA MET A 246 15.91 5.56 -7.94
C MET A 246 17.11 5.97 -8.80
N GLY A 247 18.31 5.56 -8.39
CA GLY A 247 19.53 5.84 -9.13
C GLY A 247 19.58 5.12 -10.48
N SER A 248 20.26 5.69 -11.47
CA SER A 248 20.42 5.11 -12.82
C SER A 248 21.07 3.73 -12.82
N HIS A 249 21.88 3.43 -11.81
CA HIS A 249 22.60 2.17 -11.62
C HIS A 249 21.83 1.15 -10.75
N SER A 250 20.59 1.43 -10.37
CA SER A 250 19.81 0.48 -9.57
C SER A 250 19.54 -0.82 -10.36
N PRO A 251 19.54 -2.01 -9.75
CA PRO A 251 19.30 -3.26 -10.47
C PRO A 251 17.92 -3.29 -11.17
N GLY A 252 17.79 -4.09 -12.23
CA GLY A 252 16.53 -4.25 -12.96
C GLY A 252 15.39 -4.73 -12.06
N ARG A 253 15.68 -5.65 -11.14
CA ARG A 253 14.73 -6.16 -10.14
C ARG A 253 14.22 -5.07 -9.19
N ALA A 254 15.09 -4.17 -8.75
CA ALA A 254 14.71 -3.05 -7.89
C ALA A 254 13.78 -2.06 -8.63
N ARG A 255 14.12 -1.74 -9.89
CA ARG A 255 13.26 -0.92 -10.76
C ARG A 255 11.91 -1.58 -11.00
N ALA A 256 11.91 -2.88 -11.26
CA ALA A 256 10.68 -3.65 -11.48
C ALA A 256 9.76 -3.61 -10.25
N LEU A 257 10.33 -3.76 -9.04
CA LEU A 257 9.59 -3.63 -7.79
C LEU A 257 9.02 -2.22 -7.57
N ALA A 258 9.78 -1.16 -7.85
CA ALA A 258 9.26 0.21 -7.71
C ALA A 258 8.09 0.48 -8.66
N TRP A 259 8.18 0.02 -9.91
CA TRP A 259 7.06 0.09 -10.87
C TRP A 259 5.86 -0.74 -10.44
N ASP A 260 6.08 -1.92 -9.85
CA ASP A 260 5.01 -2.73 -9.26
C ASP A 260 4.26 -1.96 -8.16
N ARG A 261 4.99 -1.31 -7.23
CA ARG A 261 4.35 -0.52 -6.17
C ARG A 261 3.51 0.63 -6.71
N LEU A 262 3.98 1.28 -7.78
CA LEU A 262 3.18 2.30 -8.47
C LEU A 262 1.96 1.70 -9.17
N ALA A 263 2.09 0.56 -9.84
CA ALA A 263 0.98 -0.14 -10.48
C ALA A 263 -0.12 -0.48 -9.47
N TRP A 264 0.27 -1.00 -8.30
CA TRP A 264 -0.63 -1.28 -7.20
C TRP A 264 -1.34 -0.02 -6.69
N ALA A 265 -0.60 1.07 -6.46
CA ALA A 265 -1.19 2.33 -6.00
C ALA A 265 -2.20 2.90 -7.02
N HIS A 266 -1.88 2.87 -8.32
CA HIS A 266 -2.81 3.25 -9.38
C HIS A 266 -4.06 2.37 -9.41
N ALA A 267 -3.90 1.05 -9.27
CA ALA A 267 -5.02 0.12 -9.21
C ALA A 267 -5.98 0.45 -8.06
N ARG A 268 -5.42 0.74 -6.88
CA ARG A 268 -6.18 1.14 -5.68
C ARG A 268 -6.89 2.48 -5.83
N CYS A 269 -6.33 3.40 -6.63
CA CYS A 269 -6.99 4.64 -7.05
C CYS A 269 -8.10 4.45 -8.11
N GLY A 270 -8.19 3.26 -8.72
CA GLY A 270 -9.04 3.01 -9.89
C GLY A 270 -8.48 3.56 -11.20
N ASP A 271 -7.22 4.00 -11.24
CA ASP A 271 -6.52 4.41 -12.46
C ASP A 271 -6.01 3.19 -13.22
N ALA A 272 -6.91 2.58 -13.99
CA ALA A 272 -6.57 1.42 -14.80
C ALA A 272 -5.48 1.71 -15.84
N GLN A 273 -5.42 2.92 -16.39
CA GLN A 273 -4.42 3.23 -17.43
C GLN A 273 -3.03 3.41 -16.82
N GLY A 274 -2.92 4.12 -15.70
CA GLY A 274 -1.67 4.24 -14.94
C GLY A 274 -1.15 2.89 -14.49
N ALA A 275 -2.04 2.04 -13.94
CA ALA A 275 -1.67 0.70 -13.50
C ALA A 275 -1.11 -0.16 -14.64
N MET A 276 -1.76 -0.17 -15.82
CA MET A 276 -1.29 -0.96 -16.96
C MET A 276 0.05 -0.47 -17.51
N ARG A 277 0.28 0.85 -17.55
CA ARG A 277 1.57 1.41 -17.96
C ARG A 277 2.68 0.97 -17.00
N ALA A 278 2.45 1.14 -15.70
CA ALA A 278 3.41 0.77 -14.67
C ALA A 278 3.75 -0.74 -14.69
N LEU A 279 2.77 -1.62 -14.91
CA LEU A 279 3.04 -3.06 -15.12
C LEU A 279 3.89 -3.34 -16.36
N GLY A 280 3.67 -2.60 -17.45
CA GLY A 280 4.49 -2.69 -18.65
C GLY A 280 5.95 -2.32 -18.36
N GLU A 281 6.18 -1.21 -17.66
CA GLU A 281 7.51 -0.77 -17.25
C GLU A 281 8.18 -1.75 -16.28
N ALA A 282 7.42 -2.34 -15.35
CA ALA A 282 7.94 -3.35 -14.43
C ALA A 282 8.48 -4.58 -15.18
N ASN A 283 7.73 -5.06 -16.18
CA ASN A 283 8.14 -6.17 -17.03
C ASN A 283 9.38 -5.84 -17.88
N VAL A 284 9.46 -4.63 -18.45
CA VAL A 284 10.64 -4.17 -19.20
C VAL A 284 11.87 -4.10 -18.29
N ALA A 285 11.72 -3.56 -17.08
CA ALA A 285 12.80 -3.44 -16.11
C ALA A 285 13.33 -4.81 -15.67
N LEU A 286 12.44 -5.78 -15.43
CA LEU A 286 12.84 -7.14 -15.06
C LEU A 286 13.49 -7.89 -16.22
N ALA A 287 12.96 -7.78 -17.44
CA ALA A 287 13.53 -8.43 -18.62
C ALA A 287 14.92 -7.88 -18.99
N GLY A 288 15.18 -6.62 -18.66
CA GLY A 288 16.47 -5.96 -18.84
C GLY A 288 17.45 -6.20 -17.69
N ASP A 289 17.10 -6.99 -16.67
CA ASP A 289 17.98 -7.30 -15.55
C ASP A 289 19.13 -8.21 -15.99
N ARG A 290 20.37 -7.80 -15.72
CA ARG A 290 21.59 -8.41 -16.30
C ARG A 290 22.34 -9.30 -15.29
N ASP A 291 21.66 -9.86 -14.30
CA ASP A 291 22.31 -10.53 -13.15
C ASP A 291 23.41 -9.66 -12.52
N GLU A 292 23.19 -8.34 -12.47
CA GLU A 292 24.04 -7.44 -11.68
C GLU A 292 23.93 -7.82 -10.21
N GLU A 293 25.02 -7.63 -9.46
CA GLU A 293 25.06 -7.91 -8.02
C GLU A 293 23.94 -7.13 -7.32
N SER A 294 22.86 -7.83 -7.01
CA SER A 294 21.63 -7.25 -6.49
C SER A 294 21.68 -7.26 -4.96
N PRO A 295 21.17 -6.22 -4.28
CA PRO A 295 21.06 -6.22 -2.84
C PRO A 295 20.36 -7.49 -2.33
N PRO A 296 20.88 -8.16 -1.28
CA PRO A 296 20.34 -9.44 -0.80
C PRO A 296 18.86 -9.40 -0.44
N TYR A 297 18.32 -8.24 -0.06
CA TYR A 297 16.90 -8.08 0.27
C TYR A 297 15.95 -8.19 -0.94
N LEU A 298 16.46 -8.25 -2.17
CA LEU A 298 15.67 -8.41 -3.40
C LEU A 298 15.58 -9.87 -3.89
N TYR A 299 16.08 -10.86 -3.13
CA TYR A 299 16.11 -12.27 -3.55
C TYR A 299 14.76 -12.84 -4.00
N TRP A 300 13.66 -12.35 -3.40
CA TRP A 300 12.28 -12.76 -3.67
C TRP A 300 11.68 -12.07 -4.91
N VAL A 301 12.30 -11.02 -5.44
CA VAL A 301 11.79 -10.28 -6.60
C VAL A 301 12.18 -11.02 -7.87
N GLU A 302 11.29 -11.87 -8.35
CA GLU A 302 11.47 -12.66 -9.56
C GLU A 302 10.24 -12.61 -10.49
N ALA A 303 10.37 -13.19 -11.69
CA ALA A 303 9.31 -13.19 -12.68
C ALA A 303 8.02 -13.85 -12.18
N GLY A 304 8.13 -14.88 -11.33
CA GLY A 304 6.97 -15.51 -10.70
C GLY A 304 6.20 -14.56 -9.80
N GLU A 305 6.91 -13.79 -8.97
CA GLU A 305 6.30 -12.84 -8.04
C GLU A 305 5.71 -11.62 -8.76
N LEU A 306 6.35 -11.12 -9.81
CA LEU A 306 5.75 -10.06 -10.63
C LEU A 306 4.45 -10.51 -11.31
N GLN A 307 4.34 -11.78 -11.73
CA GLN A 307 3.10 -12.33 -12.27
C GLN A 307 1.98 -12.38 -11.22
N VAL A 308 2.32 -12.69 -9.96
CA VAL A 308 1.36 -12.63 -8.85
C VAL A 308 0.84 -11.20 -8.70
N MET A 309 1.74 -10.21 -8.63
CA MET A 309 1.33 -8.83 -8.42
C MET A 309 0.52 -8.28 -9.60
N GLU A 310 0.89 -8.60 -10.83
CA GLU A 310 0.11 -8.29 -12.03
C GLU A 310 -1.33 -8.85 -11.93
N ALA A 311 -1.47 -10.11 -11.51
CA ALA A 311 -2.77 -10.73 -11.36
C ALA A 311 -3.61 -10.07 -10.26
N ARG A 312 -2.98 -9.60 -9.18
CA ARG A 312 -3.63 -8.81 -8.12
C ARG A 312 -4.10 -7.46 -8.64
N VAL A 313 -3.28 -6.76 -9.43
CA VAL A 313 -3.67 -5.49 -10.09
C VAL A 313 -4.89 -5.71 -10.99
N TYR A 314 -4.91 -6.78 -11.80
CA TYR A 314 -6.07 -7.11 -12.62
C TYR A 314 -7.32 -7.44 -11.80
N THR A 315 -7.16 -8.13 -10.67
CA THR A 315 -8.26 -8.45 -9.76
C THR A 315 -8.84 -7.17 -9.14
N GLU A 316 -7.99 -6.27 -8.65
CA GLU A 316 -8.40 -4.99 -8.07
C GLU A 316 -9.13 -4.10 -9.09
N LEU A 317 -8.72 -4.14 -10.35
CA LEU A 317 -9.33 -3.41 -11.46
C LEU A 317 -10.57 -4.08 -12.07
N HIS A 318 -11.08 -5.16 -11.47
CA HIS A 318 -12.23 -5.92 -11.97
C HIS A 318 -12.04 -6.39 -13.42
N ARG A 319 -10.86 -6.96 -13.73
CA ARG A 319 -10.51 -7.53 -15.05
C ARG A 319 -10.40 -9.06 -14.99
N PRO A 320 -11.51 -9.78 -14.76
CA PRO A 320 -11.49 -11.22 -14.48
C PRO A 320 -10.86 -12.05 -15.60
N LEU A 321 -11.10 -11.68 -16.87
CA LEU A 321 -10.55 -12.39 -18.04
C LEU A 321 -9.01 -12.35 -18.14
N ARG A 322 -8.35 -11.42 -17.43
CA ARG A 322 -6.89 -11.36 -17.30
C ARG A 322 -6.43 -11.98 -15.98
N ALA A 323 -7.13 -11.68 -14.88
CA ALA A 323 -6.77 -12.12 -13.55
C ALA A 323 -6.86 -13.65 -13.37
N VAL A 324 -7.97 -14.27 -13.78
CA VAL A 324 -8.22 -15.70 -13.54
C VAL A 324 -7.15 -16.59 -14.19
N PRO A 325 -6.82 -16.46 -15.49
CA PRO A 325 -5.78 -17.31 -16.10
C PRO A 325 -4.40 -17.14 -15.46
N LEU A 326 -4.03 -15.91 -15.08
CA LEU A 326 -2.75 -15.62 -14.43
C LEU A 326 -2.70 -16.25 -13.03
N LEU A 327 -3.71 -16.03 -12.20
CA LEU A 327 -3.78 -16.62 -10.86
C LEU A 327 -3.77 -18.14 -10.91
N THR A 328 -4.53 -18.76 -11.83
CA THR A 328 -4.51 -20.21 -12.02
C THR A 328 -3.13 -20.73 -12.39
N THR A 329 -2.41 -20.03 -13.29
CA THR A 329 -1.06 -20.41 -13.72
C THR A 329 -0.05 -20.29 -12.57
N VAL A 330 -0.13 -19.20 -11.81
CA VAL A 330 0.72 -18.95 -10.63
C VAL A 330 0.48 -20.00 -9.56
N LEU A 331 -0.79 -20.26 -9.22
CA LEU A 331 -1.19 -21.21 -8.20
C LEU A 331 -0.81 -22.67 -8.53
N ALA A 332 -0.70 -23.01 -9.82
CA ALA A 332 -0.24 -24.34 -10.24
C ALA A 332 1.23 -24.63 -9.92
N ARG A 333 2.03 -23.61 -9.57
CA ARG A 333 3.45 -23.74 -9.21
C ARG A 333 3.67 -23.98 -7.72
N TYR A 334 2.69 -23.65 -6.88
CA TYR A 334 2.80 -23.79 -5.43
C TYR A 334 2.41 -25.20 -4.99
N ASP A 335 3.25 -25.79 -4.14
CA ASP A 335 2.96 -27.04 -3.43
C ASP A 335 2.42 -26.75 -2.01
N ALA A 336 2.18 -27.81 -1.25
CA ALA A 336 1.58 -27.72 0.08
C ALA A 336 2.50 -27.08 1.15
N THR A 337 3.80 -26.88 0.88
CA THR A 337 4.73 -26.29 1.86
C THR A 337 4.63 -24.77 1.94
N HIS A 338 3.92 -24.14 0.99
CA HIS A 338 3.71 -22.68 0.90
C HIS A 338 2.27 -22.29 1.28
N ALA A 339 1.75 -22.85 2.37
CA ALA A 339 0.33 -22.75 2.73
C ALA A 339 -0.15 -21.30 2.93
N ARG A 340 0.71 -20.41 3.45
CA ARG A 340 0.39 -19.00 3.72
C ARG A 340 0.26 -18.19 2.43
N GLU A 341 1.24 -18.29 1.54
CA GLU A 341 1.24 -17.64 0.22
C GLU A 341 0.07 -18.18 -0.62
N LEU A 342 -0.13 -19.50 -0.59
CA LEU A 342 -1.19 -20.17 -1.29
C LEU A 342 -2.58 -19.67 -0.83
N ALA A 343 -2.81 -19.58 0.49
CA ALA A 343 -4.06 -19.05 1.03
C ALA A 343 -4.30 -17.59 0.60
N LEU A 344 -3.25 -16.77 0.61
CA LEU A 344 -3.33 -15.38 0.15
C LEU A 344 -3.73 -15.32 -1.33
N TYR A 345 -3.09 -16.08 -2.20
CA TYR A 345 -3.35 -16.04 -3.65
C TYR A 345 -4.69 -16.66 -4.04
N LEU A 346 -5.13 -17.72 -3.34
CA LEU A 346 -6.48 -18.25 -3.49
C LEU A 346 -7.53 -17.18 -3.17
N SER A 347 -7.30 -16.33 -2.15
CA SER A 347 -8.24 -15.23 -1.83
C SER A 347 -8.41 -14.23 -2.98
N TRP A 348 -7.37 -14.02 -3.80
CA TRP A 348 -7.46 -13.18 -4.99
C TRP A 348 -8.21 -13.90 -6.11
N LEU A 349 -7.97 -15.20 -6.29
CA LEU A 349 -8.67 -16.01 -7.29
C LEU A 349 -10.18 -16.06 -7.01
N VAL A 350 -10.59 -16.19 -5.74
CA VAL A 350 -12.01 -16.15 -5.37
C VAL A 350 -12.68 -14.85 -5.84
N VAL A 351 -12.03 -13.70 -5.59
CA VAL A 351 -12.56 -12.39 -6.01
C VAL A 351 -12.62 -12.31 -7.54
N ALA A 352 -11.57 -12.74 -8.24
CA ALA A 352 -11.54 -12.73 -9.69
C ALA A 352 -12.59 -13.65 -10.33
N LEU A 353 -12.84 -14.84 -9.76
CA LEU A 353 -13.89 -15.76 -10.21
C LEU A 353 -15.28 -15.21 -9.95
N ALA A 354 -15.51 -14.58 -8.79
CA ALA A 354 -16.77 -13.90 -8.51
C ALA A 354 -17.03 -12.78 -9.54
N ASP A 355 -16.03 -11.96 -9.86
CA ASP A 355 -16.13 -10.93 -10.90
C ASP A 355 -16.31 -11.52 -12.31
N ALA A 356 -15.81 -12.74 -12.56
CA ALA A 356 -16.03 -13.51 -13.79
C ALA A 356 -17.45 -14.09 -13.90
N ASN A 357 -18.29 -13.94 -12.85
CA ASN A 357 -19.58 -14.60 -12.72
C ASN A 357 -19.49 -16.13 -12.72
N GLU A 358 -18.47 -16.66 -12.04
CA GLU A 358 -18.22 -18.09 -11.80
C GLU A 358 -18.34 -18.44 -10.29
N PRO A 359 -19.51 -18.21 -9.66
CA PRO A 359 -19.68 -18.29 -8.20
C PRO A 359 -19.49 -19.69 -7.63
N GLU A 360 -19.77 -20.75 -8.38
CA GLU A 360 -19.60 -22.15 -7.97
C GLU A 360 -18.11 -22.47 -7.76
N GLU A 361 -17.26 -22.07 -8.71
CA GLU A 361 -15.80 -22.25 -8.61
C GLU A 361 -15.20 -21.32 -7.57
N ALA A 362 -15.72 -20.08 -7.46
CA ALA A 362 -15.31 -19.15 -6.41
C ALA A 362 -15.58 -19.72 -5.01
N ALA A 363 -16.73 -20.36 -4.79
CA ALA A 363 -17.08 -20.99 -3.52
C ALA A 363 -16.18 -22.19 -3.18
N ARG A 364 -15.87 -23.05 -4.16
CA ARG A 364 -14.91 -24.16 -3.98
C ARG A 364 -13.51 -23.65 -3.62
N THR A 365 -13.05 -22.63 -4.33
CA THR A 365 -11.75 -21.99 -4.08
C THR A 365 -11.71 -21.32 -2.70
N ALA A 366 -12.80 -20.68 -2.29
CA ALA A 366 -12.91 -20.05 -0.97
C ALA A 366 -12.86 -21.08 0.17
N ALA A 367 -13.53 -22.23 0.03
CA ALA A 367 -13.45 -23.31 1.00
C ALA A 367 -12.01 -23.80 1.16
N ARG A 368 -11.31 -24.07 0.05
CA ARG A 368 -9.90 -24.48 0.06
C ARG A 368 -9.01 -23.45 0.77
N MET A 369 -9.22 -22.16 0.51
CA MET A 369 -8.47 -21.09 1.16
C MET A 369 -8.68 -21.05 2.67
N LEU A 370 -9.94 -21.20 3.13
CA LEU A 370 -10.29 -21.22 4.55
C LEU A 370 -9.74 -22.46 5.25
N ASP A 371 -9.84 -23.63 4.61
CA ASP A 371 -9.28 -24.88 5.14
C ASP A 371 -7.75 -24.77 5.33
N LEU A 372 -7.04 -24.18 4.35
CA LEU A 372 -5.58 -23.98 4.42
C LEU A 372 -5.16 -22.94 5.45
N SER A 373 -6.03 -21.99 5.79
CA SER A 373 -5.72 -20.90 6.71
C SER A 373 -6.22 -21.11 8.13
N ALA A 374 -6.95 -22.19 8.40
CA ALA A 374 -7.52 -22.49 9.71
C ALA A 374 -6.46 -22.53 10.83
N ASP A 375 -5.27 -23.06 10.52
CA ASP A 375 -4.15 -23.19 11.46
C ASP A 375 -3.09 -22.08 11.31
N LEU A 376 -3.30 -21.10 10.43
CA LEU A 376 -2.33 -20.03 10.14
C LEU A 376 -2.73 -18.73 10.83
N ALA A 377 -1.97 -18.31 11.85
CA ALA A 377 -2.13 -17.00 12.47
C ALA A 377 -1.63 -15.88 11.54
N SER A 378 -2.57 -15.21 10.84
CA SER A 378 -2.25 -14.08 9.93
C SER A 378 -3.42 -13.11 9.78
N GLU A 379 -3.31 -11.90 10.32
CA GLU A 379 -4.34 -10.86 10.17
C GLU A 379 -4.58 -10.49 8.70
N ARG A 380 -3.52 -10.50 7.88
CA ARG A 380 -3.62 -10.29 6.43
C ARG A 380 -4.52 -11.33 5.76
N THR A 381 -4.35 -12.59 6.11
CA THR A 381 -5.17 -13.70 5.58
C THR A 381 -6.62 -13.58 6.07
N THR A 382 -6.82 -13.24 7.34
CA THR A 382 -8.15 -12.96 7.92
C THR A 382 -8.87 -11.80 7.23
N GLN A 383 -8.18 -10.68 6.97
CA GLN A 383 -8.74 -9.54 6.26
C GLN A 383 -9.15 -9.94 4.83
N ARG A 384 -8.32 -10.73 4.15
CA ARG A 384 -8.63 -11.24 2.81
C ARG A 384 -9.82 -12.19 2.80
N ALA A 385 -9.98 -13.04 3.82
CA ALA A 385 -11.15 -13.87 3.98
C ALA A 385 -12.44 -13.03 4.08
N ARG A 386 -12.42 -11.93 4.86
CA ARG A 386 -13.56 -11.00 4.95
C ARG A 386 -13.90 -10.38 3.59
N VAL A 387 -12.88 -9.97 2.81
CA VAL A 387 -13.08 -9.38 1.47
C VAL A 387 -13.73 -10.37 0.50
N MET A 388 -13.18 -11.58 0.39
CA MET A 388 -13.69 -12.58 -0.55
C MET A 388 -15.10 -13.05 -0.17
N LEU A 389 -15.38 -13.28 1.12
CA LEU A 389 -16.70 -13.65 1.60
C LEU A 389 -17.71 -12.51 1.37
N GLY A 390 -17.27 -11.26 1.52
CA GLY A 390 -18.03 -10.07 1.17
C GLY A 390 -18.45 -10.05 -0.31
N ARG A 391 -17.53 -10.40 -1.22
CA ARG A 391 -17.81 -10.50 -2.66
C ARG A 391 -18.80 -11.62 -3.00
N LEU A 392 -18.76 -12.74 -2.29
CA LEU A 392 -19.68 -13.86 -2.51
C LEU A 392 -21.11 -13.60 -2.00
N LYS A 393 -21.34 -12.55 -1.18
CA LYS A 393 -22.69 -12.24 -0.64
C LYS A 393 -23.76 -12.05 -1.72
N SER A 394 -23.40 -11.50 -2.89
CA SER A 394 -24.33 -11.32 -4.03
C SER A 394 -24.78 -12.64 -4.65
N TYR A 395 -24.08 -13.74 -4.36
CA TYR A 395 -24.33 -15.08 -4.91
C TYR A 395 -24.88 -16.07 -3.87
N ARG A 396 -25.42 -15.58 -2.75
CA ARG A 396 -25.89 -16.41 -1.62
C ARG A 396 -26.96 -17.46 -1.98
N ASP A 397 -27.65 -17.28 -3.11
CA ASP A 397 -28.69 -18.18 -3.59
C ASP A 397 -28.12 -19.35 -4.42
N VAL A 398 -26.84 -19.28 -4.81
CA VAL A 398 -26.09 -20.39 -5.43
C VAL A 398 -25.78 -21.45 -4.36
N LEU A 399 -26.02 -22.72 -4.69
CA LEU A 399 -25.92 -23.83 -3.74
C LEU A 399 -24.55 -23.90 -3.05
N GLU A 400 -23.47 -23.85 -3.82
CA GLU A 400 -22.09 -23.93 -3.33
C GLU A 400 -21.72 -22.76 -2.42
N VAL A 401 -22.22 -21.55 -2.72
CA VAL A 401 -21.99 -20.35 -1.89
C VAL A 401 -22.78 -20.45 -0.59
N ARG A 402 -24.01 -20.96 -0.63
CA ARG A 402 -24.82 -21.21 0.56
C ARG A 402 -24.16 -22.25 1.48
N ASP A 403 -23.63 -23.32 0.90
CA ASP A 403 -22.93 -24.38 1.63
C ASP A 403 -21.57 -23.92 2.18
N LEU A 404 -20.94 -22.92 1.54
CA LEU A 404 -19.79 -22.22 2.11
C LEU A 404 -20.19 -21.43 3.35
N PHE A 405 -21.23 -20.60 3.27
CA PHE A 405 -21.67 -19.76 4.40
C PHE A 405 -22.27 -20.57 5.56
N SER A 406 -22.79 -21.78 5.32
CA SER A 406 -23.23 -22.66 6.40
C SER A 406 -22.06 -23.24 7.20
N ARG A 407 -20.94 -23.54 6.54
CA ARG A 407 -19.69 -24.03 7.17
C ARG A 407 -18.86 -22.90 7.78
N TYR A 408 -18.86 -21.74 7.16
CA TYR A 408 -18.11 -20.54 7.54
C TYR A 408 -19.04 -19.34 7.68
N PRO A 409 -19.74 -19.21 8.82
CA PRO A 409 -20.66 -18.10 9.04
C PRO A 409 -19.92 -16.77 8.95
N LEU A 410 -20.51 -15.79 8.26
CA LEU A 410 -20.03 -14.41 8.29
C LEU A 410 -20.09 -13.92 9.74
N THR A 411 -18.95 -13.83 10.43
CA THR A 411 -18.88 -13.13 11.71
C THR A 411 -19.37 -11.70 11.51
N ALA A 412 -20.38 -11.32 12.30
CA ALA A 412 -21.12 -10.06 12.20
C ALA A 412 -20.23 -8.83 12.44
#